data_AF-A0A0K2RRB9-F1
#
_entry.id   AF-A0A0K2RRB9-F1
#
_cell.length_a   1.000
_cell.length_b   1.000
_cell.length_c   1.000
_cell.angle_alpha   90.00
_cell.angle_beta   90.00
_cell.angle_gamma   90.00
#
_symmetry.space_group_name_H-M   'P 1'
#
loop_
_entity.id
_entity.type
_entity.pdbx_description
1 polymer ?
#
loop_
_entity_poly.entity_id
_entity_poly.type
_entity_poly.pdbx_seq_one_letter_code
_entity_poly.pdbx_strand_id
1 'polypeptide(L)' 'MTERFPEARFPNFKGILTAKRKPVTTLSAAELGVPTGASHTVVVSTVERPPRAAGRKLIDDGTAADELAEFLVANRLV' A
#
# COMPACT_ATOMS: atom_id res chain seq x y z
N MET A 1 -0.89 6.83 -12.41
CA MET A 1 -0.87 7.88 -11.36
C MET A 1 -0.10 7.32 -10.17
N THR A 2 0.96 8.00 -9.71
CA THR A 2 1.81 7.54 -8.59
C THR A 2 1.68 8.49 -7.41
N GLU A 3 2.21 8.12 -6.25
CA GLU A 3 2.21 8.95 -5.02
C GLU A 3 3.10 10.20 -5.11
N ARG A 4 3.82 10.40 -6.23
CA ARG A 4 4.67 11.57 -6.52
C ARG A 4 3.92 12.82 -7.01
N PHE A 5 2.59 12.78 -7.11
CA PHE A 5 1.80 13.95 -7.48
C PHE A 5 1.66 14.93 -6.30
N PRO A 6 1.36 16.21 -6.56
CA PRO A 6 1.09 17.19 -5.51
C PRO A 6 0.01 16.69 -4.54
N GLU A 7 0.16 17.07 -3.27
CA GLU A 7 -0.75 16.64 -2.21
C GLU A 7 -2.20 17.09 -2.48
N ALA A 8 -3.14 16.20 -2.16
CA ALA A 8 -4.55 16.51 -2.24
C ALA A 8 -4.89 17.65 -1.27
N ARG A 9 -5.65 18.64 -1.75
CA ARG A 9 -6.10 19.75 -0.90
C ARG A 9 -7.13 19.24 0.12
N PHE A 10 -7.07 19.76 1.34
CA PHE A 10 -8.12 19.51 2.33
C PHE A 10 -9.46 20.09 1.85
N PRO A 11 -10.56 19.31 1.95
CA PRO A 11 -11.88 19.82 1.64
C PRO A 11 -12.31 20.83 2.71
N ASN A 12 -12.97 21.91 2.29
CA ASN A 12 -13.63 22.84 3.21
C ASN A 12 -15.11 22.45 3.39
N PHE A 13 -15.76 22.96 4.45
CA PHE A 13 -17.17 22.64 4.77
C PHE A 13 -18.12 22.89 3.58
N LYS A 14 -17.95 23.99 2.85
CA LYS A 14 -18.76 24.30 1.66
C LYS A 14 -18.56 23.25 0.55
N GLY A 15 -17.33 22.80 0.35
CA GLY A 15 -16.96 21.76 -0.60
C GLY A 15 -17.62 20.42 -0.27
N ILE A 16 -17.60 20.02 1.01
CA ILE A 16 -18.26 18.78 1.47
C ILE A 16 -19.78 18.85 1.26
N LEU A 17 -20.41 19.96 1.66
CA LEU A 17 -21.85 20.14 1.53
C LEU A 17 -22.31 20.14 0.07
N THR A 18 -21.56 20.79 -0.81
CA THR A 18 -21.88 20.82 -2.25
C THR A 18 -21.63 19.48 -2.91
N ALA A 19 -20.53 18.77 -2.56
CA ALA A 19 -20.25 17.43 -3.06
C ALA A 19 -21.36 16.44 -2.70
N LYS A 20 -21.84 16.45 -1.44
CA LYS A 20 -22.92 15.57 -0.98
C LYS A 20 -24.24 15.76 -1.74
N ARG A 21 -24.49 16.96 -2.28
CA ARG A 21 -25.71 17.28 -3.04
C ARG A 21 -25.60 16.92 -4.52
N LYS A 22 -24.39 16.72 -5.06
CA LYS A 22 -24.23 16.36 -6.48
C LYS A 22 -24.73 14.94 -6.70
N PRO A 23 -25.63 14.71 -7.66
CA PRO A 23 -26.04 13.35 -7.99
C PRO A 23 -24.84 12.57 -8.53
N VAL A 24 -24.69 11.34 -8.05
CA VAL A 24 -23.70 10.39 -8.58
C VAL A 24 -24.41 9.48 -9.56
N THR A 25 -23.97 9.50 -10.81
CA THR A 25 -24.47 8.56 -11.82
C THR A 25 -23.79 7.21 -11.61
N THR A 26 -24.58 6.20 -11.27
CA THR A 26 -24.13 4.81 -11.19
C THR A 26 -24.44 4.14 -12.50
N LEU A 27 -23.42 3.52 -13.13
CA LEU A 27 -23.56 2.74 -14.35
C LEU A 27 -23.21 1.29 -14.06
N SER A 28 -23.99 0.38 -14.62
CA SER A 28 -23.71 -1.06 -14.67
C SER A 28 -22.85 -1.40 -15.88
N ALA A 29 -22.14 -2.54 -15.81
CA ALA A 29 -21.38 -3.05 -16.96
C ALA A 29 -22.28 -3.32 -18.17
N ALA A 30 -23.54 -3.73 -17.94
CA ALA A 30 -24.53 -3.97 -18.99
C ALA A 30 -24.90 -2.69 -19.75
N GLU A 31 -25.09 -1.56 -19.06
CA GLU A 31 -25.35 -0.25 -19.69
C GLU A 31 -24.16 0.25 -20.52
N LEU A 32 -22.95 -0.18 -20.17
CA LEU A 32 -21.73 0.13 -20.92
C LEU A 32 -21.45 -0.83 -22.08
N GLY A 33 -22.28 -1.88 -22.26
CA GLY A 33 -22.05 -2.92 -23.27
C GLY A 33 -20.76 -3.73 -23.02
N VAL A 34 -20.24 -3.73 -21.80
CA VAL A 34 -19.01 -4.42 -21.44
C VAL A 34 -19.37 -5.84 -20.97
N PRO A 35 -18.87 -6.90 -21.64
CA PRO A 35 -19.11 -8.26 -21.16
C PRO A 35 -18.42 -8.44 -19.81
N THR A 36 -19.08 -9.17 -18.90
CA THR A 36 -18.43 -9.63 -17.67
C THR A 36 -17.37 -10.67 -18.05
N GLY A 37 -16.15 -10.22 -18.31
CA GLY A 37 -15.04 -11.12 -18.62
C GLY A 37 -14.73 -12.05 -17.44
N ALA A 38 -14.37 -13.29 -17.74
CA ALA A 38 -13.81 -14.18 -16.74
C ALA A 38 -12.42 -13.67 -16.33
N SER A 39 -12.14 -13.63 -15.02
CA SER A 39 -10.79 -13.35 -14.53
C SER A 39 -9.83 -14.44 -15.06
N HIS A 40 -8.67 -14.03 -15.57
CA HIS A 40 -7.63 -14.95 -16.02
C HIS A 40 -6.92 -15.66 -14.86
N THR A 41 -7.11 -15.18 -13.63
CA THR A 41 -6.47 -15.69 -12.42
C THR A 41 -7.49 -15.85 -11.29
N VAL A 42 -7.19 -16.75 -10.36
CA VAL A 42 -8.00 -17.00 -9.17
C VAL A 42 -7.14 -16.83 -7.92
N VAL A 43 -7.70 -16.19 -6.89
CA VAL A 43 -7.07 -16.12 -5.57
C VAL A 43 -7.20 -17.50 -4.92
N VAL A 44 -6.06 -18.18 -4.74
CA VAL A 44 -6.02 -19.54 -4.19
C VAL A 44 -6.12 -19.52 -2.66
N SER A 45 -5.50 -18.53 -2.01
CA SER A 45 -5.51 -18.40 -0.55
C SER A 45 -5.15 -16.97 -0.13
N THR A 46 -5.66 -16.56 1.02
CA THR A 46 -5.21 -15.38 1.76
C THR A 46 -4.81 -15.81 3.16
N VAL A 47 -3.66 -15.36 3.64
CA VAL A 47 -3.14 -15.67 4.98
C VAL A 47 -2.74 -14.39 5.68
N GLU A 48 -2.90 -14.36 7.00
CA GLU A 48 -2.45 -13.24 7.81
C GLU A 48 -0.92 -13.17 7.82
N ARG A 49 -0.37 -11.96 7.73
CA ARG A 49 1.07 -11.76 7.84
C ARG A 49 1.50 -12.12 9.28
N PRO A 50 2.46 -13.03 9.47
CA PRO A 50 2.91 -13.39 10.81
C PRO A 50 3.50 -12.16 11.54
N PRO A 51 3.42 -12.13 12.88
CA PRO A 51 3.96 -11.03 13.68
C PRO A 51 5.47 -10.88 13.44
N ARG A 52 5.97 -9.65 13.52
CA ARG A 52 7.42 -9.41 13.42
C ARG A 52 8.13 -10.01 14.63
N ALA A 53 9.14 -10.84 14.38
CA ALA A 53 10.05 -11.29 15.41
C ALA A 53 10.90 -10.12 15.94
N ALA A 54 11.36 -10.23 17.19
CA ALA A 54 12.31 -9.26 17.73
C ALA A 54 13.61 -9.28 16.91
N GLY A 55 14.19 -8.10 16.69
CA GLY A 55 15.49 -7.97 16.02
C GLY A 55 16.65 -8.49 16.88
N ARG A 56 17.82 -8.66 16.27
CA ARG A 56 19.05 -9.00 17.00
C ARG A 56 19.48 -7.82 17.86
N LYS A 57 19.72 -8.05 19.14
CA LYS A 57 20.37 -7.07 20.01
C LYS A 57 21.87 -7.34 19.95
N LEU A 58 22.65 -6.32 19.62
CA LEU A 58 24.10 -6.38 19.64
C LEU A 58 24.62 -5.54 20.81
N ILE A 59 25.57 -6.09 21.56
CA ILE A 59 26.31 -5.38 22.60
C ILE A 59 27.66 -5.05 21.99
N ASP A 60 28.08 -3.79 22.08
CA ASP A 60 29.34 -3.35 21.50
C ASP A 60 30.52 -3.78 22.37
N ASP A 61 31.40 -4.60 21.78
CA ASP A 61 32.69 -5.02 22.31
C ASP A 61 33.87 -4.53 21.43
N GLY A 62 33.58 -3.65 20.45
CA GLY A 62 34.52 -3.13 19.48
C GLY A 62 34.34 -3.65 18.05
N THR A 63 33.52 -4.69 17.82
CA THR A 63 33.24 -5.23 16.46
C THR A 63 31.85 -4.90 15.92
N ALA A 64 31.07 -4.10 16.65
CA ALA A 64 29.66 -3.89 16.31
C ALA A 64 29.42 -3.24 14.93
N ALA A 65 30.35 -2.40 14.47
CA ALA A 65 30.25 -1.75 13.16
C ALA A 65 30.36 -2.74 11.99
N ASP A 66 31.29 -3.70 12.08
CA ASP A 66 31.49 -4.72 11.05
C ASP A 66 30.27 -5.66 10.98
N GLU A 67 29.76 -6.07 12.14
CA GLU A 67 28.57 -6.92 12.23
C GLU A 67 27.29 -6.24 11.67
N LEU A 68 27.16 -4.92 11.86
CA LEU A 68 26.06 -4.16 11.30
C LEU A 68 26.17 -4.05 9.77
N ALA A 69 27.36 -3.74 9.26
CA ALA A 69 27.61 -3.67 7.83
C ALA A 69 27.32 -5.01 7.14
N GLU A 70 27.79 -6.11 7.74
CA GLU A 70 27.51 -7.46 7.26
C GLU A 70 26.01 -7.75 7.21
N PHE A 71 25.25 -7.40 8.26
CA PHE A 71 23.80 -7.58 8.29
C PHE A 71 23.09 -6.83 7.15
N LEU A 72 23.48 -5.58 6.89
CA LEU A 72 22.84 -4.76 5.85
C LEU A 72 23.09 -5.31 4.45
N VAL A 73 24.32 -5.75 4.16
CA VAL A 73 24.69 -6.36 2.88
C VAL A 73 23.97 -7.70 2.69
N ALA A 74 23.97 -8.56 3.72
CA ALA A 74 23.34 -9.88 3.66
C ALA A 74 21.83 -9.80 3.36
N ASN A 75 21.16 -8.74 3.85
CA ASN A 75 19.73 -8.51 3.64
C ASN A 75 19.41 -7.59 2.45
N ARG A 76 20.42 -7.17 1.67
CA ARG A 76 20.27 -6.25 0.53
C ARG A 76 19.58 -4.94 0.90
N LEU A 77 19.97 -4.39 2.05
CA LEU A 77 19.46 -3.12 2.58
C LEU A 77 20.35 -1.94 2.20
N VAL A 78 21.55 -2.22 1.68
CA VAL A 78 22.55 -1.29 1.12
C VAL A 78 23.16 -1.88 -0.13
#